data_AF-E5L9N0-F1
#
_entry.id   AF-E5L9N0-F1
#
_cell.length_a   1.000
_cell.length_b   1.000
_cell.length_c   1.000
_cell.angle_alpha   90.00
_cell.angle_beta   90.00
_cell.angle_gamma   90.00
#
_symmetry.space_group_name_H-M   'P 1'
#
loop_
_entity.id
_entity.type
_entity.pdbx_description
1 polymer ?
#
loop_
_entity_poly.entity_id
_entity_poly.type
_entity_poly.pdbx_seq_one_letter_code
_entity_poly.pdbx_strand_id
1 'polypeptide(L)'
;FNSPEVLPSIEQIEHSFGATHPGVYDAAKQLFALHFRGLSFFFPVDSKLQEGYAHGLGSLIFLSGASPVVSKMSLYSGSNVSETRAPPLPLSCYHRQIYLDSAKVLRSTNGYSKGLKLKLYTEGSSRALEHRRQCFTREVLFGDSCQDVAMKLGAPNRIFFKSEDKMKIHSSSVNRQAQSKRSDTFFNYFTLGIDVLFDARTQTCKKFVLHTNYPGHFNFNMYHRCEFKFNLKSENDHDCNYDKKSSEDIEITAYAKWDEISAVVPSARPVVLHRASSTNTANPF
;
A
#
# COMPACT_ATOMS: atom_id res chain seq x y z
N PHE A 1 -11.32 21.15 -27.80
CA PHE A 1 -11.41 19.68 -27.96
C PHE A 1 -12.47 19.03 -27.05
N ASN A 2 -13.12 19.76 -26.13
CA ASN A 2 -14.21 19.22 -25.31
C ASN A 2 -15.40 20.19 -25.31
N SER A 3 -16.12 20.23 -26.43
CA SER A 3 -17.45 20.82 -26.50
C SER A 3 -18.33 19.92 -27.38
N PRO A 4 -19.66 19.97 -27.23
CA PRO A 4 -20.59 19.22 -28.09
C PRO A 4 -20.43 19.55 -29.58
N GLU A 5 -19.90 20.73 -29.89
CA GLU A 5 -19.74 21.27 -31.24
C GLU A 5 -18.39 20.91 -31.89
N VAL A 6 -17.40 20.46 -31.11
CA VAL A 6 -16.04 20.16 -31.58
C VAL A 6 -15.74 18.69 -31.38
N LEU A 7 -15.73 17.94 -32.47
CA LEU A 7 -15.38 16.52 -32.45
C LEU A 7 -13.91 16.31 -32.04
N PRO A 8 -13.60 15.28 -31.23
CA PRO A 8 -12.22 14.93 -30.88
C PRO A 8 -11.58 14.15 -32.03
N SER A 9 -11.38 14.82 -33.16
CA SER A 9 -10.65 14.25 -34.30
C SER A 9 -9.15 14.18 -34.01
N ILE A 10 -8.42 13.36 -34.78
CA ILE A 10 -6.96 13.28 -34.67
C ILE A 10 -6.30 14.64 -34.91
N GLU A 11 -6.75 15.40 -35.92
CA GLU A 11 -6.26 16.76 -36.22
C GLU A 11 -6.49 17.71 -35.05
N GLN A 12 -7.67 17.64 -34.43
CA GLN A 12 -7.99 18.48 -33.28
C GLN A 12 -7.10 18.15 -32.08
N ILE A 13 -6.71 16.88 -31.92
CA ILE A 13 -5.81 16.42 -30.86
C ILE A 13 -4.38 16.87 -31.12
N GLU A 14 -3.88 16.70 -32.34
CA GLU A 14 -2.57 17.21 -32.74
C GLU A 14 -2.48 18.74 -32.60
N HIS A 15 -3.53 19.46 -32.99
CA HIS A 15 -3.62 20.90 -32.80
C HIS A 15 -3.63 21.29 -31.31
N SER A 16 -4.30 20.52 -30.46
CA SER A 16 -4.47 20.87 -29.03
C SER A 16 -3.27 20.48 -28.17
N PHE A 17 -2.62 19.36 -28.47
CA PHE A 17 -1.54 18.81 -27.64
C PHE A 17 -0.16 18.93 -28.30
N GLY A 18 -0.09 19.32 -29.58
CA GLY A 18 1.14 19.41 -30.35
C GLY A 18 1.58 18.07 -30.94
N ALA A 19 2.71 18.11 -31.64
CA ALA A 19 3.29 16.93 -32.29
C ALA A 19 3.72 15.87 -31.26
N THR A 20 3.39 14.61 -31.54
CA THR A 20 3.83 13.45 -30.75
C THR A 20 4.92 12.66 -31.45
N HIS A 21 5.43 11.62 -30.77
CA HIS A 21 6.04 10.50 -31.46
C HIS A 21 5.09 9.91 -32.53
N PRO A 22 5.62 9.25 -33.57
CA PRO A 22 4.79 8.56 -34.55
C PRO A 22 3.79 7.65 -33.84
N GLY A 23 2.51 7.76 -34.18
CA GLY A 23 1.49 6.92 -33.56
C GLY A 23 1.71 5.44 -33.88
N VAL A 24 1.22 4.59 -32.98
CA VAL A 24 1.44 3.15 -33.01
C VAL A 24 0.15 2.46 -33.41
N TYR A 25 0.21 1.61 -34.44
CA TYR A 25 -0.93 0.81 -34.87
C TYR A 25 -0.89 -0.59 -34.25
N ASP A 26 -1.99 -0.98 -33.61
CA ASP A 26 -2.23 -2.32 -33.08
C ASP A 26 -3.18 -3.06 -34.04
N ALA A 27 -2.60 -3.92 -34.90
CA ALA A 27 -3.36 -4.71 -35.87
C ALA A 27 -4.29 -5.75 -35.22
N ALA A 28 -3.97 -6.25 -34.02
CA ALA A 28 -4.85 -7.20 -33.33
C ALA A 28 -6.11 -6.52 -32.81
N LYS A 29 -6.00 -5.26 -32.39
CA LYS A 29 -7.13 -4.46 -31.90
C LYS A 29 -7.78 -3.57 -32.95
N GLN A 30 -7.15 -3.43 -34.13
CA GLN A 30 -7.57 -2.48 -35.16
C GLN A 30 -7.63 -1.04 -34.63
N LEU A 31 -6.65 -0.70 -33.79
CA LEU A 31 -6.56 0.59 -33.11
C LEU A 31 -5.26 1.29 -33.47
N PHE A 32 -5.36 2.55 -33.85
CA PHE A 32 -4.23 3.45 -33.94
C PHE A 32 -4.15 4.29 -32.65
N ALA A 33 -2.96 4.41 -32.06
CA ALA A 33 -2.74 5.07 -30.79
C ALA A 33 -1.78 6.26 -30.92
N LEU A 34 -2.20 7.41 -30.40
CA LEU A 34 -1.33 8.56 -30.16
C LEU A 34 -0.96 8.62 -28.68
N HIS A 35 0.34 8.67 -28.39
CA HIS A 35 0.87 8.67 -27.02
C HIS A 35 1.40 10.04 -26.62
N PHE A 36 0.90 10.52 -25.49
CA PHE A 36 1.38 11.69 -24.77
C PHE A 36 1.88 11.25 -23.38
N ARG A 37 2.61 12.11 -22.69
CA ARG A 37 3.07 11.81 -21.34
C ARG A 37 1.86 11.74 -20.39
N GLY A 38 1.54 10.52 -19.94
CA GLY A 38 0.43 10.22 -19.04
C GLY A 38 -0.97 10.20 -19.67
N LEU A 39 -1.05 10.24 -21.00
CA LEU A 39 -2.29 10.29 -21.75
C LEU A 39 -2.14 9.57 -23.08
N SER A 40 -3.16 8.83 -23.52
CA SER A 40 -3.19 8.25 -24.87
C SER A 40 -4.58 8.30 -25.46
N PHE A 41 -4.64 8.53 -26.77
CA PHE A 41 -5.85 8.52 -27.57
C PHE A 41 -5.82 7.35 -28.54
N PHE A 42 -6.94 6.66 -28.67
CA PHE A 42 -7.09 5.52 -29.57
C PHE A 42 -8.16 5.80 -30.61
N PHE A 43 -7.86 5.46 -31.85
CA PHE A 43 -8.69 5.68 -33.02
C PHE A 43 -8.94 4.33 -33.70
N PRO A 44 -10.19 3.99 -34.03
CA PRO A 44 -10.49 2.77 -34.77
C PRO A 44 -10.01 2.89 -36.22
N VAL A 45 -9.41 1.82 -36.74
CA VAL A 45 -8.94 1.71 -38.13
C VAL A 45 -9.63 0.52 -38.78
N ASP A 46 -9.98 0.61 -40.07
CA ASP A 46 -10.50 -0.54 -40.82
C ASP A 46 -9.35 -1.33 -41.47
N SER A 47 -9.38 -2.65 -41.28
CA SER A 47 -8.30 -3.59 -41.60
C SER A 47 -8.10 -3.81 -43.10
N LYS A 48 -9.09 -3.43 -43.92
CA LYS A 48 -9.26 -3.96 -45.28
C LYS A 48 -8.36 -3.32 -46.36
N LEU A 49 -7.45 -2.42 -46.00
CA LEU A 49 -6.69 -1.59 -46.96
C LEU A 49 -5.16 -1.61 -46.73
N GLN A 50 -4.61 -2.74 -46.26
CA GLN A 50 -3.23 -2.86 -45.79
C GLN A 50 -2.23 -3.37 -46.85
N GLU A 51 -1.47 -2.48 -47.50
CA GLU A 51 -0.12 -2.81 -48.00
C GLU A 51 0.83 -1.62 -47.80
N GLY A 52 1.89 -1.80 -46.99
CA GLY A 52 3.04 -0.88 -46.95
C GLY A 52 3.02 0.20 -45.86
N TYR A 53 3.18 -0.20 -44.59
CA TYR A 53 3.42 0.74 -43.49
C TYR A 53 4.90 1.16 -43.46
N ALA A 54 5.25 2.24 -44.16
CA ALA A 54 6.56 2.86 -44.04
C ALA A 54 6.50 4.27 -43.43
N HIS A 55 5.49 5.09 -43.72
CA HIS A 55 5.57 6.54 -43.43
C HIS A 55 4.24 7.17 -42.98
N GLY A 56 4.10 7.43 -41.68
CA GLY A 56 3.21 8.46 -41.13
C GLY A 56 1.68 8.30 -41.31
N LEU A 57 0.94 9.23 -40.70
CA LEU A 57 -0.53 9.28 -40.62
C LEU A 57 -1.25 9.29 -41.97
N GLY A 58 -0.60 9.79 -43.03
CA GLY A 58 -1.20 9.90 -44.37
C GLY A 58 -1.48 8.58 -45.08
N SER A 59 -1.05 7.44 -44.52
CA SER A 59 -1.27 6.09 -45.07
C SER A 59 -2.47 5.35 -44.47
N LEU A 60 -3.08 5.88 -43.40
CA LEU A 60 -4.21 5.26 -42.73
C LEU A 60 -5.52 5.69 -43.39
N ILE A 61 -6.30 4.71 -43.88
CA ILE A 61 -7.63 4.97 -44.41
C ILE A 61 -8.64 4.77 -43.28
N PHE A 62 -9.29 5.85 -42.90
CA PHE A 62 -10.35 5.86 -41.90
C PHE A 62 -11.71 5.82 -42.59
N LEU A 63 -12.68 5.15 -41.96
CA LEU A 63 -14.04 5.00 -42.48
C LEU A 63 -14.60 6.37 -42.89
N SER A 64 -15.14 6.47 -44.11
CA SER A 64 -15.80 7.65 -44.72
C SER A 64 -14.93 8.80 -45.25
N GLY A 65 -13.59 8.73 -45.16
CA GLY A 65 -12.72 9.84 -45.61
C GLY A 65 -12.77 11.08 -44.69
N ALA A 66 -13.54 11.01 -43.61
CA ALA A 66 -13.51 11.98 -42.52
C ALA A 66 -12.34 11.69 -41.58
N SER A 67 -11.84 12.75 -40.92
CA SER A 67 -10.80 12.65 -39.90
C SER A 67 -11.25 11.72 -38.76
N PRO A 68 -10.44 10.72 -38.38
CA PRO A 68 -10.84 9.75 -37.37
C PRO A 68 -11.11 10.40 -36.03
N VAL A 69 -12.16 9.93 -35.37
CA VAL A 69 -12.59 10.40 -34.05
C VAL A 69 -12.10 9.43 -32.98
N VAL A 70 -11.70 9.96 -31.83
CA VAL A 70 -11.29 9.15 -30.68
C VAL A 70 -12.40 8.19 -30.25
N SER A 71 -12.06 6.91 -30.12
CA SER A 71 -12.93 5.90 -29.51
C SER A 71 -12.61 5.65 -28.04
N LYS A 72 -11.36 5.87 -27.62
CA LYS A 72 -10.92 5.68 -26.24
C LYS A 72 -9.83 6.67 -25.86
N MET A 73 -9.93 7.18 -24.65
CA MET A 73 -8.89 7.97 -23.99
C MET A 73 -8.44 7.24 -22.73
N SER A 74 -7.13 7.10 -22.54
CA SER A 74 -6.54 6.53 -21.32
C SER A 74 -5.67 7.56 -20.63
N LEU A 75 -6.00 7.90 -19.39
CA LEU A 75 -5.15 8.67 -18.48
C LEU A 75 -4.38 7.70 -17.59
N TYR A 76 -3.08 7.87 -17.47
CA TYR A 76 -2.23 6.96 -16.70
C TYR A 76 -1.05 7.68 -16.06
N SER A 77 -0.62 7.20 -14.90
CA SER A 77 0.68 7.55 -14.32
C SER A 77 1.68 6.44 -14.64
N GLY A 78 2.77 6.76 -15.34
CA GLY A 78 3.77 5.80 -15.82
C GLY A 78 4.22 6.10 -17.25
N SER A 79 5.06 5.22 -17.82
CA SER A 79 5.57 5.37 -19.18
C SER A 79 4.51 5.06 -20.25
N ASN A 80 3.64 4.10 -19.97
CA ASN A 80 2.59 3.63 -20.88
C ASN A 80 1.36 3.13 -20.08
N VAL A 81 0.28 2.83 -20.80
CA VAL A 81 -0.99 2.36 -20.20
C VAL A 81 -0.81 1.04 -19.43
N SER A 82 0.05 0.14 -19.92
CA SER A 82 0.28 -1.18 -19.29
C SER A 82 1.05 -1.08 -17.97
N GLU A 83 1.94 -0.10 -17.87
CA GLU A 83 2.73 0.18 -16.65
C GLU A 83 2.03 1.14 -15.69
N THR A 84 0.72 1.39 -15.88
CA THR A 84 0.04 2.38 -15.05
C THR A 84 0.02 1.97 -13.58
N ARG A 85 0.34 2.93 -12.71
CA ARG A 85 0.24 2.77 -11.26
C ARG A 85 -0.59 3.91 -10.69
N ALA A 86 -1.28 3.64 -9.59
CA ALA A 86 -1.95 4.71 -8.85
C ALA A 86 -0.93 5.80 -8.51
N PRO A 87 -1.21 7.08 -8.82
CA PRO A 87 -0.30 8.16 -8.47
C PRO A 87 -0.14 8.23 -6.95
N PRO A 88 1.04 8.64 -6.45
CA PRO A 88 1.22 8.87 -5.02
C PRO A 88 0.27 9.99 -4.56
N LEU A 89 -0.08 9.98 -3.27
CA LEU A 89 -0.83 11.08 -2.66
C LEU A 89 -0.07 12.40 -2.89
N PRO A 90 -0.76 13.48 -3.31
CA PRO A 90 -0.15 14.81 -3.45
C PRO A 90 0.49 15.27 -2.14
N LEU A 91 1.63 15.97 -2.23
CA LEU A 91 2.38 16.40 -1.03
C LEU A 91 1.60 17.35 -0.12
N SER A 92 0.62 18.08 -0.67
CA SER A 92 -0.31 18.91 0.11
C SER A 92 -1.27 18.10 0.99
N CYS A 93 -1.54 16.84 0.68
CA CYS A 93 -2.45 15.99 1.45
C CYS A 93 -1.83 15.43 2.73
N TYR A 94 -0.53 15.62 2.95
CA TYR A 94 0.16 15.06 4.11
C TYR A 94 -0.11 15.85 5.38
N HIS A 95 -0.53 17.12 5.27
CA HIS A 95 -0.81 18.00 6.42
C HIS A 95 0.30 17.98 7.48
N ARG A 96 1.56 17.91 7.05
CA ARG A 96 2.76 17.76 7.90
C ARG A 96 2.77 16.53 8.82
N GLN A 97 1.90 15.55 8.57
CA GLN A 97 1.93 14.26 9.26
C GLN A 97 3.06 13.38 8.68
N ILE A 98 3.44 12.38 9.45
CA ILE A 98 4.43 11.38 9.05
C ILE A 98 3.69 10.15 8.57
N TYR A 99 4.09 9.64 7.41
CA TYR A 99 3.52 8.44 6.80
C TYR A 99 4.57 7.34 6.67
N LEU A 100 4.11 6.09 6.62
CA LEU A 100 4.96 4.92 6.48
C LEU A 100 5.12 4.54 5.01
N ASP A 101 6.37 4.42 4.56
CA ASP A 101 6.72 3.88 3.25
C ASP A 101 6.94 2.36 3.31
N SER A 102 7.63 1.90 4.35
CA SER A 102 7.76 0.47 4.65
C SER A 102 8.21 0.22 6.10
N ALA A 103 7.80 -0.91 6.66
CA ALA A 103 8.20 -1.38 8.00
C ALA A 103 8.89 -2.75 7.90
N LYS A 104 10.18 -2.82 8.24
CA LYS A 104 10.91 -4.09 8.31
C LYS A 104 10.98 -4.57 9.76
N VAL A 105 10.57 -5.81 10.02
CA VAL A 105 10.77 -6.41 11.35
C VAL A 105 12.25 -6.73 11.55
N LEU A 106 12.81 -6.22 12.64
CA LEU A 106 14.19 -6.51 13.05
C LEU A 106 14.20 -7.83 13.81
N ARG A 107 14.97 -8.80 13.33
CA ARG A 107 15.15 -10.12 13.96
C ARG A 107 16.56 -10.24 14.52
N SER A 108 16.66 -10.88 15.67
CA SER A 108 17.92 -11.27 16.29
C SER A 108 18.46 -12.56 15.68
N THR A 109 19.75 -12.84 15.88
CA THR A 109 20.41 -14.08 15.45
C THR A 109 19.74 -15.33 16.04
N ASN A 110 19.26 -15.21 17.28
CA ASN A 110 18.51 -16.24 18.00
C ASN A 110 17.01 -16.28 17.66
N GLY A 111 16.56 -15.59 16.61
CA GLY A 111 15.19 -15.68 16.11
C GLY A 111 14.15 -14.86 16.87
N TYR A 112 14.49 -14.07 17.89
CA TYR A 112 13.53 -13.17 18.52
C TYR A 112 13.38 -11.84 17.76
N SER A 113 12.18 -11.26 17.76
CA SER A 113 11.95 -9.92 17.21
C SER A 113 12.51 -8.86 18.16
N LYS A 114 13.32 -7.94 17.63
CA LYS A 114 13.91 -6.81 18.38
C LYS A 114 13.08 -5.53 18.29
N GLY A 115 12.36 -5.34 17.18
CA GLY A 115 11.63 -4.12 16.91
C GLY A 115 11.31 -3.94 15.43
N LEU A 116 11.07 -2.69 15.03
CA LEU A 116 10.73 -2.29 13.68
C LEU A 116 11.72 -1.24 13.16
N LYS A 117 12.18 -1.42 11.93
CA LYS A 117 12.86 -0.39 11.14
C LYS A 117 11.86 0.20 10.15
N LEU A 118 11.56 1.48 10.35
CA LEU A 118 10.53 2.20 9.61
C LEU A 118 11.18 3.17 8.63
N LYS A 119 10.84 3.05 7.36
CA LYS A 119 11.07 4.11 6.36
C LYS A 119 9.86 5.03 6.38
N LEU A 120 10.09 6.25 6.80
CA LEU A 120 9.08 7.26 7.04
C LEU A 120 9.25 8.41 6.06
N TYR A 121 8.16 9.12 5.81
CA TYR A 121 8.20 10.31 4.99
C TYR A 121 7.15 11.34 5.41
N THR A 122 7.43 12.59 5.11
CA THR A 122 6.56 13.73 5.40
C THR A 122 6.74 14.80 4.33
N GLU A 123 5.88 15.80 4.35
CA GLU A 123 6.02 17.01 3.57
C GLU A 123 7.19 17.84 4.13
N GLY A 124 8.25 17.97 3.34
CA GLY A 124 9.40 18.81 3.65
C GLY A 124 9.18 20.24 3.17
N SER A 125 9.65 21.21 3.95
CA SER A 125 9.72 22.61 3.55
C SER A 125 10.93 22.82 2.64
N SER A 126 10.73 22.92 1.32
CA SER A 126 11.71 23.58 0.46
C SER A 126 11.44 25.09 0.44
N ARG A 127 12.36 25.87 -0.16
CA ARG A 127 12.17 27.31 -0.37
C ARG A 127 10.83 27.57 -1.09
N ALA A 128 9.95 28.30 -0.42
CA ALA A 128 8.69 28.97 -0.80
C ALA A 128 7.67 28.36 -1.79
N LEU A 129 8.03 27.51 -2.75
CA LEU A 129 7.13 27.14 -3.87
C LEU A 129 7.13 25.66 -4.28
N GLU A 130 8.01 24.81 -3.71
CA GLU A 130 8.02 23.38 -4.02
C GLU A 130 7.86 22.53 -2.76
N HIS A 131 6.73 21.86 -2.62
CA HIS A 131 6.56 20.84 -1.61
C HIS A 131 7.47 19.67 -2.00
N ARG A 132 8.39 19.25 -1.12
CA ARG A 132 9.29 18.13 -1.40
C ARG A 132 9.04 17.00 -0.41
N ARG A 133 8.94 15.76 -0.89
CA ARG A 133 8.90 14.58 -0.02
C ARG A 133 10.22 14.47 0.74
N GLN A 134 10.17 14.56 2.06
CA GLN A 134 11.32 14.29 2.93
C GLN A 134 11.21 12.87 3.47
N CYS A 135 12.22 12.04 3.22
CA CYS A 135 12.28 10.66 3.69
C CYS A 135 13.33 10.50 4.78
N PHE A 136 13.06 9.67 5.78
CA PHE A 136 13.99 9.36 6.87
C PHE A 136 13.70 7.96 7.42
N THR A 137 14.67 7.39 8.14
CA THR A 137 14.53 6.04 8.72
C THR A 137 14.64 6.11 10.23
N ARG A 138 13.77 5.38 10.94
CA ARG A 138 13.77 5.28 12.40
C ARG A 138 13.60 3.85 12.84
N GLU A 139 14.23 3.50 13.96
CA GLU A 139 14.12 2.16 14.55
C GLU A 139 13.45 2.25 15.92
N VAL A 140 12.33 1.55 16.07
CA VAL A 140 11.58 1.45 17.32
C VAL A 140 11.74 0.04 17.86
N LEU A 141 12.28 -0.07 19.05
CA LEU A 141 12.67 -1.34 19.65
C LEU A 141 11.71 -1.73 20.78
N PHE A 142 11.63 -3.03 21.05
CA PHE A 142 11.08 -3.47 22.33
C PHE A 142 11.96 -2.95 23.46
N GLY A 143 11.33 -2.48 24.53
CA GLY A 143 12.03 -1.80 25.63
C GLY A 143 12.12 -0.28 25.49
N ASP A 144 11.86 0.31 24.32
CA ASP A 144 11.81 1.78 24.16
C ASP A 144 10.74 2.38 25.07
N SER A 145 11.04 3.48 25.75
CA SER A 145 10.06 4.22 26.56
C SER A 145 9.03 4.95 25.70
N CYS A 146 7.93 5.40 26.31
CA CYS A 146 6.97 6.29 25.65
C CYS A 146 7.65 7.53 25.03
N GLN A 147 8.63 8.12 25.72
CA GLN A 147 9.39 9.27 25.24
C GLN A 147 10.26 8.91 24.03
N ASP A 148 10.95 7.75 24.06
CA ASP A 148 11.79 7.31 22.95
C ASP A 148 10.95 7.09 21.69
N VAL A 149 9.79 6.45 21.82
CA VAL A 149 8.88 6.22 20.69
C VAL A 149 8.36 7.55 20.16
N ALA A 150 7.93 8.47 21.02
CA ALA A 150 7.44 9.79 20.59
C ALA A 150 8.54 10.65 19.94
N MET A 151 9.78 10.57 20.41
CA MET A 151 10.94 11.24 19.79
C MET A 151 11.25 10.67 18.39
N LYS A 152 11.00 9.38 18.18
CA LYS A 152 11.24 8.69 16.91
C LYS A 152 10.11 8.90 15.90
N LEU A 153 8.85 8.86 16.34
CA LEU A 153 7.67 8.83 15.46
C LEU A 153 6.83 10.11 15.49
N GLY A 154 7.09 11.02 16.43
CA GLY A 154 6.22 12.15 16.73
C GLY A 154 5.10 11.78 17.71
N ALA A 155 4.17 12.71 17.91
CA ALA A 155 3.02 12.48 18.77
C ALA A 155 2.08 11.42 18.14
N PRO A 156 1.53 10.48 18.92
CA PRO A 156 0.54 9.56 18.41
C PRO A 156 -0.76 10.28 18.06
N ASN A 157 -1.49 9.77 17.07
CA ASN A 157 -2.80 10.31 16.71
C ASN A 157 -3.83 10.09 17.83
N ARG A 158 -3.69 9.00 18.58
CA ARG A 158 -4.53 8.69 19.73
C ARG A 158 -3.75 7.92 20.79
N ILE A 159 -4.12 8.14 22.05
CA ILE A 159 -3.65 7.36 23.19
C ILE A 159 -4.85 6.60 23.75
N PHE A 160 -4.69 5.30 23.98
CA PHE A 160 -5.72 4.45 24.57
C PHE A 160 -5.17 3.69 25.78
N PHE A 161 -5.86 3.77 26.91
CA PHE A 161 -5.50 3.03 28.11
C PHE A 161 -6.31 1.74 28.17
N LYS A 162 -5.65 0.60 28.34
CA LYS A 162 -6.27 -0.71 28.47
C LYS A 162 -6.92 -0.82 29.86
N SER A 163 -8.05 -0.14 30.04
CA SER A 163 -8.86 -0.14 31.27
C SER A 163 -9.56 -1.48 31.49
N GLU A 164 -9.98 -2.14 30.41
CA GLU A 164 -10.75 -3.39 30.47
C GLU A 164 -9.93 -4.57 29.96
N ASP A 165 -9.48 -5.39 30.91
CA ASP A 165 -9.11 -6.76 30.61
C ASP A 165 -10.32 -7.64 30.95
N LYS A 166 -11.07 -8.07 29.93
CA LYS A 166 -12.26 -8.90 30.11
C LYS A 166 -11.96 -10.25 30.78
N MET A 167 -10.69 -10.65 30.88
CA MET A 167 -10.28 -11.82 31.67
C MET A 167 -10.06 -11.50 33.16
N LYS A 168 -9.91 -10.22 33.55
CA LYS A 168 -9.76 -9.82 34.98
C LYS A 168 -11.00 -10.12 35.82
N ILE A 169 -12.18 -10.29 35.23
CA ILE A 169 -13.37 -10.69 35.99
C ILE A 169 -13.26 -12.12 36.54
N HIS A 170 -12.43 -12.95 35.90
CA HIS A 170 -12.17 -14.33 36.30
C HIS A 170 -10.93 -14.49 37.21
N SER A 171 -10.16 -13.42 37.46
CA SER A 171 -9.02 -13.50 38.37
C SER A 171 -9.47 -13.42 39.85
N SER A 172 -8.73 -14.07 40.75
CA SER A 172 -9.03 -14.05 42.19
C SER A 172 -9.03 -12.61 42.73
N SER A 173 -9.91 -12.33 43.68
CA SER A 173 -10.17 -10.99 44.25
C SER A 173 -8.91 -10.29 44.79
N VAL A 174 -7.97 -11.05 45.34
CA VAL A 174 -6.67 -10.55 45.84
C VAL A 174 -5.78 -10.02 44.71
N ASN A 175 -5.73 -10.70 43.57
CA ASN A 175 -4.97 -10.26 42.39
C ASN A 175 -5.64 -9.06 41.67
N ARG A 176 -6.98 -8.95 41.75
CA ARG A 176 -7.71 -7.79 41.20
C ARG A 176 -7.32 -6.48 41.88
N GLN A 177 -7.19 -6.46 43.21
CA GLN A 177 -6.85 -5.25 43.96
C GLN A 177 -5.42 -4.74 43.66
N ALA A 178 -4.44 -5.65 43.57
CA ALA A 178 -3.04 -5.29 43.28
C ALA A 178 -2.79 -4.79 41.84
N GLN A 179 -3.55 -5.29 40.85
CA GLN A 179 -3.40 -4.90 39.43
C GLN A 179 -4.32 -3.76 38.97
N SER A 180 -5.15 -3.19 39.85
CA SER A 180 -6.16 -2.18 39.47
C SER A 180 -5.60 -0.76 39.26
N LYS A 181 -4.37 -0.45 39.68
CA LYS A 181 -3.85 0.94 39.65
C LYS A 181 -3.16 1.37 38.36
N ARG A 182 -2.79 0.46 37.46
CA ARG A 182 -2.01 0.79 36.25
C ARG A 182 -2.50 -0.02 35.06
N SER A 183 -2.74 0.68 33.97
CA SER A 183 -3.21 0.11 32.70
C SER A 183 -2.14 0.26 31.64
N ASP A 184 -1.97 -0.78 30.82
CA ASP A 184 -1.12 -0.69 29.65
C ASP A 184 -1.64 0.41 28.73
N THR A 185 -0.74 1.08 28.02
CA THR A 185 -1.09 2.22 27.18
C THR A 185 -0.76 1.93 25.73
N PHE A 186 -1.66 2.28 24.83
CA PHE A 186 -1.43 2.23 23.39
C PHE A 186 -1.16 3.63 22.86
N PHE A 187 -0.12 3.75 22.05
CA PHE A 187 0.05 4.86 21.11
C PHE A 187 -0.39 4.39 19.73
N ASN A 188 -1.42 5.03 19.18
CA ASN A 188 -1.98 4.72 17.88
C ASN A 188 -1.43 5.70 16.84
N TYR A 189 -0.76 5.17 15.81
CA TYR A 189 -0.23 5.93 14.68
C TYR A 189 -1.00 5.56 13.41
N PHE A 190 -2.12 6.25 13.18
CA PHE A 190 -3.07 5.95 12.10
C PHE A 190 -2.42 6.06 10.72
N THR A 191 -1.61 7.09 10.49
CA THR A 191 -0.88 7.29 9.21
C THR A 191 0.23 6.28 8.97
N LEU A 192 0.68 5.59 10.02
CA LEU A 192 1.70 4.55 9.92
C LEU A 192 1.08 3.14 9.85
N GLY A 193 -0.20 3.00 10.19
CA GLY A 193 -0.82 1.68 10.35
C GLY A 193 -0.28 0.90 11.55
N ILE A 194 0.23 1.58 12.59
CA ILE A 194 0.95 0.94 13.70
C ILE A 194 0.33 1.35 15.03
N ASP A 195 0.11 0.38 15.93
CA ASP A 195 -0.05 0.65 17.36
C ASP A 195 1.15 0.13 18.15
N VAL A 196 1.57 0.91 19.15
CA VAL A 196 2.63 0.53 20.09
C VAL A 196 2.03 0.38 21.48
N LEU A 197 2.14 -0.80 22.07
CA LEU A 197 1.68 -1.09 23.42
C LEU A 197 2.83 -0.97 24.41
N PHE A 198 2.62 -0.15 25.43
CA PHE A 198 3.53 0.08 26.54
C PHE A 198 3.05 -0.68 27.77
N ASP A 199 4.01 -1.28 28.46
CA ASP A 199 3.77 -1.91 29.75
C ASP A 199 3.47 -0.89 30.83
N ALA A 200 2.41 -1.12 31.60
CA ALA A 200 1.99 -0.18 32.65
C ALA A 200 3.02 -0.01 33.78
N ARG A 201 3.87 -1.01 34.03
CA ARG A 201 4.87 -1.00 35.10
C ARG A 201 6.17 -0.35 34.65
N THR A 202 6.71 -0.79 33.51
CA THR A 202 8.01 -0.30 33.02
C THR A 202 7.90 0.91 32.10
N GLN A 203 6.70 1.23 31.61
CA GLN A 203 6.47 2.28 30.60
C GLN A 203 7.28 2.08 29.32
N THR A 204 7.55 0.80 28.98
CA THR A 204 8.33 0.43 27.81
C THR A 204 7.52 -0.37 26.80
N CYS A 205 7.87 -0.24 25.53
CA CYS A 205 7.26 -0.94 24.41
C CYS A 205 7.40 -2.45 24.59
N LYS A 206 6.27 -3.17 24.55
CA LYS A 206 6.21 -4.63 24.66
C LYS A 206 5.49 -5.33 23.51
N LYS A 207 4.73 -4.60 22.69
CA LYS A 207 4.00 -5.16 21.54
C LYS A 207 3.77 -4.11 20.46
N PHE A 208 3.90 -4.55 19.21
CA PHE A 208 3.45 -3.80 18.03
C PHE A 208 2.20 -4.48 17.45
N VAL A 209 1.26 -3.66 16.95
CA VAL A 209 0.14 -4.10 16.12
C VAL A 209 0.31 -3.44 14.75
N LEU A 210 0.32 -4.25 13.69
CA LEU A 210 0.49 -3.78 12.31
C LEU A 210 -0.84 -3.98 11.58
N HIS A 211 -1.45 -2.88 11.12
CA HIS A 211 -2.77 -2.90 10.51
C HIS A 211 -2.68 -3.01 8.99
N THR A 212 -3.42 -3.93 8.36
CA THR A 212 -3.43 -4.11 6.89
C THR A 212 -4.54 -3.33 6.18
N ASN A 213 -5.38 -2.61 6.93
CA ASN A 213 -6.54 -1.87 6.43
C ASN A 213 -7.46 -2.72 5.54
N TYR A 214 -7.91 -3.87 6.06
CA TYR A 214 -8.80 -4.79 5.34
C TYR A 214 -10.23 -4.21 5.21
N PRO A 215 -10.80 -4.13 3.99
CA PRO A 215 -12.18 -3.70 3.78
C PRO A 215 -13.20 -4.49 4.62
N GLY A 216 -14.22 -3.81 5.16
CA GLY A 216 -15.25 -4.43 6.00
C GLY A 216 -14.88 -4.61 7.48
N HIS A 217 -13.63 -4.32 7.87
CA HIS A 217 -13.28 -4.20 9.29
C HIS A 217 -13.79 -2.87 9.86
N PHE A 218 -14.21 -2.83 11.14
CA PHE A 218 -14.76 -1.62 11.76
C PHE A 218 -13.78 -0.43 11.83
N ASN A 219 -12.48 -0.72 11.83
CA ASN A 219 -11.40 0.28 11.75
C ASN A 219 -10.95 0.57 10.31
N PHE A 220 -11.64 0.05 9.29
CA PHE A 220 -11.32 0.36 7.91
C PHE A 220 -11.37 1.87 7.69
N ASN A 221 -10.40 2.40 6.94
CA ASN A 221 -10.23 3.84 6.70
C ASN A 221 -9.81 4.68 7.92
N MET A 222 -9.71 4.10 9.12
CA MET A 222 -9.07 4.78 10.25
C MET A 222 -7.54 4.66 10.19
N TYR A 223 -7.02 3.51 9.76
CA TYR A 223 -5.58 3.27 9.63
C TYR A 223 -5.17 3.21 8.15
N HIS A 224 -4.02 3.80 7.84
CA HIS A 224 -3.29 3.44 6.64
C HIS A 224 -2.79 1.99 6.75
N ARG A 225 -2.65 1.33 5.61
CA ARG A 225 -2.01 0.01 5.57
C ARG A 225 -0.55 0.15 6.00
N CYS A 226 -0.16 -0.66 6.97
CA CYS A 226 1.23 -0.81 7.36
C CYS A 226 1.92 -1.69 6.31
N GLU A 227 2.82 -1.08 5.52
CA GLU A 227 3.61 -1.75 4.49
C GLU A 227 4.75 -2.58 5.11
N PHE A 228 4.38 -3.59 5.91
CA PHE A 228 5.32 -4.40 6.66
C PHE A 228 5.94 -5.51 5.81
N LYS A 229 7.16 -5.91 6.21
CA LYS A 229 7.90 -7.04 5.66
C LYS A 229 8.65 -7.76 6.77
N PHE A 230 8.54 -9.09 6.81
CA PHE A 230 9.39 -9.92 7.66
C PHE A 230 9.61 -11.30 7.06
N ASN A 231 10.78 -11.86 7.34
CA ASN A 231 11.12 -13.20 6.87
C ASN A 231 10.77 -14.22 7.95
N LEU A 232 10.09 -15.27 7.53
CA LEU A 232 9.81 -16.43 8.34
C LEU A 232 10.72 -17.58 7.90
N LYS A 233 11.44 -18.17 8.87
CA LYS A 233 12.25 -19.36 8.66
C LYS A 233 11.34 -20.58 8.71
N SER A 234 11.54 -21.54 7.80
CA SER A 234 10.84 -22.83 7.86
C SER A 234 11.34 -23.64 9.07
N GLU A 235 10.43 -24.22 9.84
CA GLU A 235 10.75 -25.02 11.04
C GLU A 235 11.35 -26.41 10.71
N ASN A 236 11.56 -26.74 9.44
CA ASN A 236 12.09 -28.05 9.02
C ASN A 236 13.60 -28.25 9.27
N ASP A 237 14.27 -27.32 9.95
CA ASP A 237 15.73 -27.34 10.15
C ASP A 237 16.18 -28.01 11.47
N HIS A 238 15.27 -28.76 12.12
CA HIS A 238 15.60 -29.51 13.34
C HIS A 238 16.18 -30.91 13.10
N ASP A 239 16.28 -31.37 11.84
CA ASP A 239 16.92 -32.65 11.51
C ASP A 239 18.31 -32.39 10.93
N CYS A 240 19.33 -32.77 11.70
CA CYS A 240 20.73 -32.72 11.33
C CYS A 240 21.02 -33.69 10.16
N ASN A 241 20.80 -33.24 8.92
CA ASN A 241 21.30 -33.97 7.75
C ASN A 241 21.85 -33.00 6.70
N TYR A 242 23.14 -33.15 6.39
CA TYR A 242 24.02 -32.16 5.78
C TYR A 242 23.80 -31.88 4.28
N ASP A 243 22.66 -32.25 3.68
CA ASP A 243 22.48 -32.29 2.22
C ASP A 243 21.09 -31.85 1.70
N LYS A 244 20.40 -30.92 2.38
CA LYS A 244 19.20 -30.28 1.80
C LYS A 244 19.42 -28.80 1.51
N LYS A 245 19.21 -28.44 0.23
CA LYS A 245 19.13 -27.07 -0.29
C LYS A 245 18.52 -26.13 0.74
N SER A 246 19.22 -25.02 0.99
CA SER A 246 18.78 -23.88 1.79
C SER A 246 17.26 -23.71 1.76
N SER A 247 16.58 -23.92 2.88
CA SER A 247 15.16 -23.57 2.97
C SER A 247 15.03 -22.09 2.68
N GLU A 248 14.36 -21.71 1.59
CA GLU A 248 14.18 -20.30 1.25
C GLU A 248 13.35 -19.61 2.34
N ASP A 249 13.91 -18.57 2.94
CA ASP A 249 13.20 -17.68 3.85
C ASP A 249 11.98 -17.10 3.12
N ILE A 250 10.79 -17.18 3.73
CA ILE A 250 9.57 -16.66 3.11
C ILE A 250 9.30 -15.24 3.62
N GLU A 251 9.30 -14.28 2.70
CA GLU A 251 8.97 -12.88 2.99
C GLU A 251 7.44 -12.73 3.12
N ILE A 252 6.98 -12.47 4.34
CA ILE A 252 5.59 -12.16 4.62
C ILE A 252 5.41 -10.64 4.55
N THR A 253 4.39 -10.22 3.80
CA THR A 253 4.03 -8.82 3.58
C THR A 253 2.59 -8.53 3.97
N ALA A 254 2.18 -7.25 3.95
CA ALA A 254 0.80 -6.84 4.17
C ALA A 254 -0.22 -7.40 3.16
N TYR A 255 0.27 -7.98 2.06
CA TYR A 255 -0.54 -8.56 0.98
C TYR A 255 -0.52 -10.09 0.95
N ALA A 256 0.31 -10.71 1.80
CA ALA A 256 0.46 -12.16 1.84
C ALA A 256 -0.87 -12.82 2.21
N LYS A 257 -1.24 -13.85 1.45
CA LYS A 257 -2.48 -14.60 1.71
C LYS A 257 -2.24 -15.66 2.77
N TRP A 258 -3.29 -16.00 3.52
CA TRP A 258 -3.19 -17.06 4.54
C TRP A 258 -2.74 -18.39 3.95
N ASP A 259 -3.21 -18.74 2.75
CA ASP A 259 -2.84 -19.99 2.08
C ASP A 259 -1.32 -20.10 1.85
N GLU A 260 -0.68 -18.99 1.49
CA GLU A 260 0.78 -18.89 1.30
C GLU A 260 1.53 -19.04 2.63
N ILE A 261 1.00 -18.46 3.72
CA ILE A 261 1.63 -18.50 5.06
C ILE A 261 1.46 -19.88 5.70
N SER A 262 0.26 -20.46 5.61
CA SER A 262 -0.10 -21.73 6.26
C SER A 262 0.60 -22.94 5.67
N ALA A 263 1.09 -22.85 4.43
CA ALA A 263 1.95 -23.87 3.82
C ALA A 263 3.31 -23.99 4.52
N VAL A 264 3.77 -22.93 5.20
CA VAL A 264 5.12 -22.80 5.78
C VAL A 264 5.11 -22.99 7.28
N VAL A 265 4.06 -22.49 7.93
CA VAL A 265 3.82 -22.64 9.37
C VAL A 265 2.61 -23.55 9.52
N PRO A 266 2.80 -24.85 9.80
CA PRO A 266 1.70 -25.75 10.11
C PRO A 266 1.06 -25.28 11.43
N SER A 267 0.05 -24.42 11.31
CA SER A 267 -0.74 -23.96 12.44
C SER A 267 -2.13 -24.57 12.31
N ALA A 268 -2.67 -25.07 13.42
CA ALA A 268 -4.09 -25.35 13.52
C ALA A 268 -4.85 -24.11 13.03
N ARG A 269 -5.89 -24.28 12.18
CA ARG A 269 -6.63 -23.18 11.57
C ARG A 269 -6.83 -22.06 12.60
N PRO A 270 -6.38 -20.82 12.33
CA PRO A 270 -6.43 -19.75 13.30
C PRO A 270 -7.88 -19.62 13.77
N VAL A 271 -8.05 -19.38 15.06
CA VAL A 271 -9.39 -19.11 15.61
C VAL A 271 -9.87 -17.82 14.96
N VAL A 272 -10.69 -17.95 13.91
CA VAL A 272 -11.35 -16.83 13.26
C VAL A 272 -12.41 -16.33 14.23
N LEU A 273 -12.02 -15.40 15.09
CA LEU A 273 -12.98 -14.60 15.84
C LEU A 273 -13.60 -13.63 14.86
N HIS A 274 -14.74 -14.01 14.27
CA HIS A 274 -15.63 -13.08 13.60
C HIS A 274 -16.11 -12.04 14.62
N ARG A 275 -15.33 -10.97 14.80
CA ARG A 275 -15.81 -9.72 15.39
C ARG A 275 -16.52 -8.87 14.34
N ALA A 276 -17.22 -9.50 13.41
CA ALA A 276 -18.32 -8.84 12.77
C ALA A 276 -19.38 -8.67 13.87
N SER A 277 -19.84 -7.44 14.09
CA SER A 277 -21.19 -7.24 14.61
C SER A 277 -22.09 -8.24 13.87
N SER A 278 -22.89 -9.00 14.60
CA SER A 278 -23.61 -10.21 14.19
C SER A 278 -24.65 -10.03 13.08
N THR A 279 -24.44 -9.11 12.14
CA THR A 279 -25.35 -8.73 11.05
C THR A 279 -24.67 -8.62 9.68
N ASN A 280 -23.39 -8.97 9.53
CA ASN A 280 -22.69 -8.84 8.24
C ASN A 280 -22.20 -10.18 7.67
N THR A 281 -23.14 -11.05 7.33
CA THR A 281 -22.90 -12.35 6.66
C THR A 281 -22.89 -12.27 5.14
N ALA A 282 -22.98 -11.07 4.55
CA ALA A 282 -22.82 -10.87 3.12
C ALA A 282 -21.88 -9.71 2.89
N ASN A 283 -20.67 -9.99 2.39
CA ASN A 283 -19.86 -8.98 1.74
C ASN A 283 -20.55 -8.64 0.40
N PRO A 284 -21.04 -7.40 0.17
CA PRO A 284 -21.66 -7.02 -1.09
C PRO A 284 -20.63 -6.60 -2.15
N PHE A 285 -19.33 -6.80 -1.90
CA PHE A 285 -18.24 -6.60 -2.86
C PHE A 285 -17.54 -7.92 -3.21
#